data_AF-A0A290MGR5-F1
#
_entry.id   AF-A0A290MGR5-F1
#
_cell.length_a   1.000
_cell.length_b   1.000
_cell.length_c   1.000
_cell.angle_alpha   90.00
_cell.angle_beta   90.00
_cell.angle_gamma   90.00
#
_symmetry.space_group_name_H-M   'P 1'
#
loop_
_entity.id
_entity.type
_entity.pdbx_description
1 polymer ?
#
loop_
_entity_poly.entity_id
_entity_poly.type
_entity_poly.pdbx_seq_one_letter_code
_entity_poly.pdbx_strand_id
1 'polypeptide(L)'
;MNALSALASLTPRIDAAATTAKQLVMSAEEKAKRARIADTAKTFEASFLSVMTQQMFEGVKTSAPFGGGNGEAMFKSILTDAMSKEIAQAGGIGLSSTIQREMLKLQGLKE
;
A
#
# COMPACT_ATOMS: atom_id res chain seq x y z
N MET A 1 -40.09 33.74 -34.41
CA MET A 1 -39.71 32.72 -33.42
C MET A 1 -38.19 32.51 -33.46
N ASN A 2 -37.56 32.44 -32.29
CA ASN A 2 -36.34 31.66 -31.99
C ASN A 2 -34.93 32.13 -32.41
N ALA A 3 -34.51 33.33 -32.00
CA ALA A 3 -33.08 33.60 -31.75
C ALA A 3 -32.74 33.68 -30.25
N LEU A 4 -33.67 34.16 -29.42
CA LEU A 4 -33.49 34.26 -27.96
C LEU A 4 -33.54 32.90 -27.23
N SER A 5 -34.18 31.88 -27.83
CA SER A 5 -34.34 30.55 -27.21
C SER A 5 -33.06 29.70 -27.25
N ALA A 6 -32.11 30.02 -28.15
CA ALA A 6 -30.87 29.27 -28.32
C ALA A 6 -29.85 29.54 -27.20
N LEU A 7 -29.72 30.80 -26.75
CA LEU A 7 -28.82 31.17 -25.64
C LEU A 7 -29.30 30.62 -24.28
N ALA A 8 -30.62 30.50 -24.07
CA ALA A 8 -31.18 30.00 -22.81
C ALA A 8 -30.87 28.51 -22.54
N SER A 9 -30.50 27.74 -23.58
CA SER A 9 -30.14 26.32 -23.46
C SER A 9 -28.65 26.06 -23.27
N LEU A 10 -27.81 27.11 -23.39
CA LEU A 10 -26.35 26.99 -23.33
C LEU A 10 -25.83 27.06 -21.88
N THR A 11 -26.49 27.84 -21.03
CA THR A 11 -26.18 27.97 -19.59
C THR A 11 -26.24 26.66 -18.81
N PRO A 12 -27.31 25.84 -18.87
CA PRO A 12 -27.36 24.57 -18.11
C PRO A 12 -26.32 23.54 -18.57
N ARG A 13 -25.83 23.63 -19.81
CA ARG A 13 -24.76 22.73 -20.32
C ARG A 13 -23.39 23.11 -19.77
N ILE A 14 -23.11 24.39 -19.54
CA ILE A 14 -21.85 24.86 -18.95
C ILE A 14 -21.80 24.48 -17.46
N ASP A 15 -22.90 24.65 -16.73
CA ASP A 15 -22.98 24.26 -15.32
C ASP A 15 -22.87 22.73 -15.12
N ALA A 16 -23.48 21.95 -16.02
CA ALA A 16 -23.32 20.50 -16.04
C ALA A 16 -21.86 20.09 -16.29
N ALA A 17 -21.18 20.70 -17.28
CA ALA A 17 -19.77 20.42 -17.56
C ALA A 17 -18.85 20.79 -16.38
N ALA A 18 -19.10 21.93 -15.72
CA ALA A 18 -18.36 22.36 -14.55
C ALA A 18 -18.55 21.42 -13.35
N THR A 19 -19.78 20.92 -13.15
CA THR A 19 -20.10 19.95 -12.08
C THR A 19 -19.43 18.60 -12.33
N THR A 20 -19.47 18.11 -13.58
CA THR A 20 -18.76 16.87 -13.96
C THR A 20 -17.25 17.02 -13.78
N ALA A 21 -16.64 18.13 -14.22
CA ALA A 21 -15.22 18.37 -14.03
C ALA A 21 -14.82 18.38 -12.54
N LYS A 22 -15.62 19.05 -11.69
CA LYS A 22 -15.40 19.07 -10.24
C LYS A 22 -15.49 17.67 -9.62
N GLN A 23 -16.47 16.87 -10.03
CA GLN A 23 -16.64 15.50 -9.53
C GLN A 23 -15.49 14.57 -9.94
N LEU A 24 -14.95 14.73 -11.16
CA LEU A 24 -13.79 13.98 -11.63
C LEU A 24 -12.54 14.30 -10.80
N VAL A 25 -12.29 15.58 -10.52
CA VAL A 25 -11.15 16.02 -9.69
C VAL A 25 -11.27 15.47 -8.27
N MET A 26 -12.44 15.59 -7.63
CA MET A 26 -12.67 15.02 -6.29
C MET A 26 -12.45 13.50 -6.28
N SER A 27 -12.93 12.76 -7.29
CA SER A 27 -12.72 11.31 -7.37
C SER A 27 -11.23 10.94 -7.54
N ALA A 28 -10.47 11.76 -8.27
CA ALA A 28 -9.03 11.56 -8.47
C ALA A 28 -8.25 11.80 -7.18
N GLU A 29 -8.63 12.82 -6.40
CA GLU A 29 -8.06 13.10 -5.07
C GLU A 29 -8.34 11.95 -4.09
N GLU A 30 -9.58 11.45 -4.05
CA GLU A 30 -9.94 10.29 -3.22
C GLU A 30 -9.16 9.03 -3.62
N LYS A 31 -9.02 8.77 -4.93
CA LYS A 31 -8.23 7.64 -5.45
C LYS A 31 -6.75 7.77 -5.07
N ALA A 32 -6.19 8.97 -5.19
CA ALA A 32 -4.81 9.24 -4.78
C ALA A 32 -4.62 9.03 -3.27
N LYS A 33 -5.59 9.45 -2.45
CA LYS A 33 -5.57 9.23 -0.99
C LYS A 33 -5.62 7.74 -0.65
N ARG A 34 -6.52 6.98 -1.28
CA ARG A 34 -6.61 5.51 -1.12
C ARG A 34 -5.32 4.81 -1.54
N ALA A 35 -4.69 5.23 -2.64
CA ALA A 35 -3.41 4.69 -3.10
C ALA A 35 -2.28 4.93 -2.09
N ARG A 36 -2.20 6.13 -1.50
CA ARG A 36 -1.22 6.42 -0.43
C ARG A 36 -1.43 5.56 0.81
N ILE A 37 -2.69 5.31 1.20
CA ILE A 37 -3.01 4.45 2.34
C ILE A 37 -2.58 3.01 2.06
N ALA A 38 -2.84 2.50 0.85
CA ALA A 38 -2.42 1.15 0.45
C ALA A 38 -0.89 1.00 0.50
N ASP A 39 -0.15 2.00 -0.01
CA ASP A 39 1.31 2.00 0.04
C ASP A 39 1.83 2.04 1.48
N THR A 40 1.27 2.92 2.31
CA THR A 40 1.64 3.03 3.73
C THR A 40 1.39 1.72 4.49
N ALA A 41 0.26 1.06 4.23
CA ALA A 41 -0.06 -0.23 4.85
C ALA A 41 0.93 -1.33 4.43
N LYS A 42 1.37 -1.34 3.17
CA LYS A 42 2.40 -2.25 2.67
C LYS A 42 3.77 -1.97 3.30
N THR A 43 4.15 -0.70 3.43
CA THR A 43 5.41 -0.31 4.10
C THR A 43 5.41 -0.74 5.56
N PHE A 44 4.28 -0.56 6.26
CA PHE A 44 4.16 -1.01 7.64
C PHE A 44 4.36 -2.53 7.77
N GLU A 45 3.68 -3.32 6.93
CA GLU A 45 3.83 -4.78 6.93
C GLU A 45 5.27 -5.20 6.64
N ALA A 46 5.96 -4.52 5.72
CA ALA A 46 7.37 -4.79 5.42
C ALA A 46 8.29 -4.51 6.64
N SER A 47 8.07 -3.39 7.35
CA SER A 47 8.82 -3.09 8.57
C SER A 47 8.54 -4.10 9.67
N PHE A 48 7.29 -4.50 9.85
CA PHE A 48 6.91 -5.56 10.80
C PHE A 48 7.60 -6.88 10.48
N LEU A 49 7.54 -7.31 9.21
CA LEU A 49 8.17 -8.54 8.76
C LEU A 49 9.68 -8.51 8.99
N SER A 50 10.34 -7.39 8.69
CA SER A 50 11.78 -7.24 8.96
C SER A 50 12.14 -7.52 10.42
N VAL A 51 11.37 -6.98 11.38
CA VAL A 51 11.60 -7.20 12.82
C VAL A 51 11.34 -8.66 13.20
N MET A 52 10.24 -9.24 12.71
CA MET A 52 9.88 -10.62 13.02
C MET A 52 10.87 -11.62 12.43
N THR A 53 11.32 -11.40 11.19
CA THR A 53 12.28 -12.26 10.52
C THR A 53 13.64 -12.19 11.23
N GLN A 54 14.09 -11.02 11.67
CA GLN A 54 15.29 -10.90 12.50
C GLN A 54 15.19 -11.77 13.77
N GLN A 55 14.07 -11.69 14.49
CA GLN A 55 13.85 -12.52 15.70
C GLN A 55 13.81 -14.02 15.40
N MET A 56 13.24 -14.44 14.26
CA MET A 56 13.25 -15.84 13.84
C MET A 56 14.68 -16.37 13.64
N PHE A 57 15.59 -15.56 13.09
CA PHE A 57 16.98 -15.99 12.83
C PHE A 57 17.92 -15.86 14.02
N GLU A 58 17.61 -15.01 15.00
CA GLU A 58 18.34 -14.89 16.27
C GLU A 58 18.20 -16.15 17.15
N GLY A 59 17.03 -16.80 17.12
CA GLY A 59 16.76 -18.02 17.88
C GLY A 59 17.39 -19.30 17.30
N VAL A 60 17.70 -19.31 15.99
CA VAL A 60 18.30 -20.46 15.31
C VAL A 60 19.83 -20.41 15.47
N LYS A 61 20.31 -20.99 16.57
CA LYS A 61 21.73 -21.28 16.79
C LYS A 61 22.02 -22.69 16.29
N THR A 62 22.79 -22.80 15.21
CA THR A 62 23.28 -24.09 14.70
C THR A 62 24.25 -24.66 15.73
N SER A 63 23.85 -25.71 16.45
CA SER A 63 24.66 -26.35 17.48
C SER A 63 25.68 -27.31 16.86
N ALA A 64 26.87 -27.40 17.48
CA ALA A 64 27.88 -28.37 17.08
C ALA A 64 27.32 -29.80 17.20
N PRO A 65 27.62 -30.73 16.27
CA PRO A 65 28.64 -30.66 15.21
C PRO A 65 28.13 -30.15 13.83
N PHE A 66 26.86 -29.74 13.72
CA PHE A 66 26.22 -29.45 12.43
C PHE A 66 26.29 -27.97 12.00
N GLY A 67 27.04 -27.11 12.71
CA GLY A 67 27.24 -25.70 12.39
C GLY A 67 28.51 -25.44 11.59
N GLY A 68 28.39 -24.73 10.46
CA GLY A 68 29.46 -24.33 9.54
C GLY A 68 30.34 -23.17 10.01
N GLY A 69 30.31 -22.85 11.31
CA GLY A 69 31.19 -21.86 11.95
C GLY A 69 31.09 -20.45 11.37
N ASN A 70 32.19 -19.70 11.40
CA ASN A 70 32.24 -18.32 10.90
C ASN A 70 31.94 -18.20 9.39
N GLY A 71 32.22 -19.25 8.61
CA GLY A 71 31.90 -19.28 7.17
C GLY A 71 30.40 -19.27 6.92
N GLU A 72 29.63 -20.09 7.65
CA GLU A 72 28.17 -20.08 7.60
C GLU A 72 27.60 -18.72 8.02
N ALA A 73 28.13 -18.12 9.09
CA ALA A 73 27.64 -16.85 9.62
C ALA A 73 27.72 -15.71 8.57
N MET A 74 28.78 -15.68 7.76
CA MET A 74 28.95 -14.68 6.70
C MET A 74 27.91 -14.80 5.57
N PHE A 75 27.47 -16.03 5.25
CA PHE A 75 26.44 -16.26 4.22
C PHE A 75 25.02 -16.28 4.79
N LYS A 76 24.86 -16.55 6.09
CA LYS A 76 23.55 -16.59 6.76
C LYS A 76 22.83 -15.25 6.68
N SER A 77 23.54 -14.13 6.84
CA SER A 77 22.95 -12.79 6.67
C SER A 77 22.44 -12.58 5.25
N ILE A 78 23.24 -12.90 4.23
CA ILE A 78 22.87 -12.79 2.81
C ILE A 78 21.63 -13.63 2.49
N LEU A 79 21.60 -14.88 2.98
CA LEU A 79 20.46 -15.78 2.80
C LEU A 79 19.21 -15.26 3.52
N THR A 80 19.38 -14.77 4.74
CA THR A 80 18.29 -14.18 5.55
C THR A 80 17.70 -12.96 4.85
N ASP A 81 18.54 -12.08 4.32
CA ASP A 81 18.09 -10.88 3.59
C ASP A 81 17.35 -11.24 2.30
N ALA A 82 17.86 -12.22 1.54
CA ALA A 82 17.21 -12.71 0.33
C ALA A 82 15.85 -13.35 0.64
N MET A 83 15.78 -14.19 1.67
CA MET A 83 14.54 -14.82 2.13
C MET A 83 13.53 -13.78 2.62
N SER A 84 13.98 -12.78 3.39
CA SER A 84 13.14 -11.69 3.89
C SER A 84 12.53 -10.89 2.74
N LYS A 85 13.34 -10.55 1.71
CA LYS A 85 12.85 -9.87 0.51
C LYS A 85 11.83 -10.71 -0.24
N GLU A 86 12.07 -12.01 -0.37
CA GLU A 86 11.17 -12.87 -1.13
C GLU A 86 9.83 -13.09 -0.43
N ILE A 87 9.82 -13.24 0.90
CA ILE A 87 8.59 -13.30 1.69
C ILE A 87 7.80 -11.98 1.54
N ALA A 88 8.48 -10.83 1.57
CA ALA A 88 7.83 -9.55 1.35
C ALA A 88 7.25 -9.40 -0.07
N GLN A 89 7.95 -9.90 -1.10
CA GLN A 89 7.50 -9.85 -2.50
C GLN A 89 6.38 -10.83 -2.80
N ALA A 90 6.40 -12.03 -2.22
CA ALA A 90 5.39 -13.07 -2.41
C ALA A 90 3.99 -12.70 -1.86
N GLY A 91 3.85 -11.54 -1.21
CA GLY A 91 2.58 -11.03 -0.70
C GLY A 91 2.57 -10.79 0.80
N GLY A 92 3.70 -10.93 1.50
CA GLY A 92 3.77 -10.75 2.94
C GLY A 92 2.91 -11.78 3.68
N ILE A 93 2.30 -11.36 4.79
CA ILE A 93 1.43 -12.21 5.62
C ILE A 93 -0.05 -11.79 5.53
N GLY A 94 -0.37 -10.85 4.65
CA GLY A 94 -1.73 -10.33 4.43
C GLY A 94 -2.17 -9.26 5.44
N LEU A 95 -1.26 -8.77 6.28
CA LEU A 95 -1.56 -7.77 7.31
C LEU A 95 -1.86 -6.40 6.70
N SER A 96 -1.19 -6.04 5.59
CA SER A 96 -1.39 -4.77 4.88
C SER A 96 -2.87 -4.52 4.52
N SER A 97 -3.61 -5.55 4.10
CA SER A 97 -5.04 -5.42 3.77
C SER A 97 -5.91 -5.01 4.96
N THR A 98 -5.60 -5.53 6.16
CA THR A 98 -6.33 -5.22 7.39
C THR A 98 -5.98 -3.83 7.88
N ILE A 99 -4.69 -3.47 7.85
CA ILE A 99 -4.24 -2.14 8.25
C ILE A 99 -4.79 -1.07 7.31
N GLN A 100 -4.81 -1.33 6.00
CA GLN A 100 -5.39 -0.42 5.00
C GLN A 100 -6.85 -0.10 5.33
N ARG A 101 -7.66 -1.13 5.63
CA ARG A 101 -9.06 -0.96 6.03
C ARG A 101 -9.22 -0.13 7.30
N GLU A 102 -8.40 -0.36 8.32
CA GLU A 102 -8.45 0.46 9.54
C GLU A 102 -8.01 1.90 9.29
N MET A 103 -6.97 2.13 8.47
CA MET A 103 -6.56 3.48 8.07
C MET A 103 -7.64 4.20 7.25
N LEU A 104 -8.37 3.50 6.38
CA LEU A 104 -9.49 4.05 5.62
C LEU A 104 -10.62 4.49 6.56
N LYS A 105 -11.00 3.63 7.52
CA LYS A 105 -12.00 3.93 8.55
C LYS A 105 -11.63 5.17 9.37
N LEU A 106 -10.37 5.27 9.83
CA LEU A 106 -9.88 6.42 10.61
C LEU A 106 -9.94 7.73 9.81
N GLN A 107 -9.80 7.65 8.49
CA GLN A 107 -9.87 8.80 7.60
C GLN A 107 -11.29 9.12 7.10
N GLY A 108 -12.31 8.44 7.64
CA GLY A 108 -13.71 8.62 7.25
C GLY A 108 -14.04 8.14 5.84
N LEU A 109 -13.11 7.44 5.18
CA LEU A 109 -13.30 6.84 3.87
C LEU A 109 -13.89 5.45 4.10
N LYS A 110 -15.18 5.27 3.83
CA LYS A 110 -15.80 3.94 3.87
C LYS A 110 -15.25 3.06 2.75
N GLU A 111 -15.15 1.76 3.03
CA GLU A 111 -14.67 0.71 2.11
C GLU A 111 -15.11 0.97 0.67
#